data_AF-A0A4U0Y0T1-F1
#
_entry.id   AF-A0A4U0Y0T1-F1
#
_cell.length_a   1.000
_cell.length_b   1.000
_cell.length_c   1.000
_cell.angle_alpha   90.00
_cell.angle_beta   90.00
_cell.angle_gamma   90.00
#
_symmetry.space_group_name_H-M   'P 1'
#
loop_
_entity.id
_entity.type
_entity.pdbx_description
1 polymer ?
#
loop_
_entity_poly.entity_id
_entity_poly.type
_entity_poly.pdbx_seq_one_letter_code
_entity_poly.pdbx_strand_id
1 'polypeptide(L)'
;MFDQPQTDGVSAEPVSNGQNPHGDLNTLETDLLIVGTGPAGASLACFLASHGLKGVMISAAPGSADTPRAHITNMAALECLRDIGLEETCVKGAVKGDFMRHTRWCRTMAGEEFARIYSWGNDPRRKIPLVKRPGQGLAINVLVKVDLSHVVENRVGNLHWVMQPDEDHPAFGWTGIVRMVRPWNEWMFILFPAPGAGVEFETSGAEYLVRVKQLIGDDSIPVEILGVSKWFINEIVAEYYSDGNVFCLGDAVHRHPPLNGLGSNTCVQDAFNLAWKIAYVMKGLAQPALLDSYSAERQPVGHGVITRANQGLRDHAPVWEALGMMDPSLEVRKQQFAELASASEQGVARRARLQAAVEGTAHEFHGLGIEMNQRYDSDAVYPLDEGARPPLPEDPVLQHDITTYPGSRLPHAWLNTRLQRTPGSTFSGHPSPSSGTAFFGEADCGTKASGYQ
;
A
#
# COMPACT_ATOMS: atom_id res chain seq x y z
N MET A 1 -48.58 23.90 -22.98
CA MET A 1 -47.91 22.58 -22.83
C MET A 1 -46.42 22.87 -22.93
N PHE A 2 -45.65 23.01 -21.86
CA PHE A 2 -45.80 22.65 -20.45
C PHE A 2 -45.25 23.80 -19.58
N ASP A 3 -45.85 23.97 -18.40
CA ASP A 3 -45.54 24.97 -17.38
C ASP A 3 -44.12 24.87 -16.83
N GLN A 4 -43.55 26.02 -16.47
CA GLN A 4 -42.40 26.10 -15.56
C GLN A 4 -42.88 26.03 -14.10
N PRO A 5 -42.19 25.31 -13.21
CA PRO A 5 -42.61 25.24 -11.81
C PRO A 5 -42.21 26.53 -11.06
N GLN A 6 -43.20 27.08 -10.34
CA GLN A 6 -43.06 28.14 -9.34
C GLN A 6 -42.14 27.70 -8.20
N THR A 7 -41.22 28.57 -7.80
CA THR A 7 -40.45 28.44 -6.57
C THR A 7 -41.26 29.00 -5.41
N ASP A 8 -41.89 28.13 -4.62
CA ASP A 8 -42.50 28.51 -3.35
C ASP A 8 -41.38 28.69 -2.31
N GLY A 9 -41.20 29.92 -1.85
CA GLY A 9 -40.36 30.24 -0.70
C GLY A 9 -40.97 29.68 0.56
N VAL A 10 -40.38 28.63 1.11
CA VAL A 10 -40.67 28.16 2.47
C VAL A 10 -39.72 28.88 3.43
N SER A 11 -40.25 29.88 4.12
CA SER A 11 -39.64 30.43 5.33
C SER A 11 -39.50 29.32 6.38
N ALA A 12 -38.28 29.03 6.80
CA ALA A 12 -38.02 28.11 7.92
C ALA A 12 -38.47 28.78 9.23
N GLU A 13 -39.62 28.36 9.75
CA GLU A 13 -40.01 28.65 11.13
C GLU A 13 -39.15 27.82 12.10
N PRO A 14 -38.81 28.33 13.29
CA PRO A 14 -38.04 27.59 14.26
C PRO A 14 -38.89 26.45 14.84
N VAL A 15 -38.40 25.22 14.69
CA VAL A 15 -39.03 24.03 15.29
C VAL A 15 -39.00 24.18 16.82
N SER A 16 -40.19 24.37 17.40
CA SER A 16 -40.38 24.38 18.85
C SER A 16 -40.03 23.02 19.45
N ASN A 17 -39.34 23.03 20.59
CA ASN A 17 -39.00 21.86 21.43
C ASN A 17 -40.22 20.95 21.69
N GLY A 18 -40.39 19.94 20.83
CA GLY A 18 -41.30 18.83 21.00
C GLY A 18 -40.50 17.58 21.34
N GLN A 19 -40.88 16.96 22.45
CA GLN A 19 -40.29 15.78 23.10
C GLN A 19 -39.69 14.75 22.13
N ASN A 20 -38.41 14.45 22.34
CA ASN A 20 -37.66 13.41 21.65
C ASN A 20 -38.30 12.03 21.94
N PRO A 21 -38.76 11.26 20.93
CA PRO A 21 -39.45 9.99 21.12
C PRO A 21 -38.52 8.82 21.52
N HIS A 22 -37.24 9.10 21.75
CA HIS A 22 -36.27 8.17 22.31
C HIS A 22 -35.84 8.69 23.68
N GLY A 23 -36.25 8.01 24.76
CA GLY A 23 -35.89 8.37 26.12
C GLY A 23 -34.37 8.50 26.29
N ASP A 24 -33.95 9.46 27.14
CA ASP A 24 -32.57 9.83 27.48
C ASP A 24 -31.48 8.99 26.80
N LEU A 25 -31.19 9.31 25.54
CA LEU A 25 -29.99 8.83 24.89
C LEU A 25 -28.81 9.48 25.62
N ASN A 26 -28.02 8.66 26.33
CA ASN A 26 -26.74 9.07 26.90
C ASN A 26 -25.86 9.62 25.79
N THR A 27 -25.89 10.94 25.61
CA THR A 27 -25.12 11.64 24.59
C THR A 27 -23.68 11.72 25.07
N LEU A 28 -22.74 11.26 24.24
CA LEU A 28 -21.31 11.33 24.50
C LEU A 28 -20.74 12.56 23.80
N GLU A 29 -20.21 13.50 24.58
CA GLU A 29 -19.47 14.65 24.05
C GLU A 29 -17.97 14.34 23.97
N THR A 30 -17.36 14.63 22.82
CA THR A 30 -15.92 14.46 22.62
C THR A 30 -15.40 15.48 21.61
N ASP A 31 -14.18 15.98 21.82
CA ASP A 31 -13.53 16.89 20.89
C ASP A 31 -13.03 16.18 19.62
N LEU A 32 -12.81 14.86 19.70
CA LEU A 32 -12.23 14.05 18.63
C LEU A 32 -12.97 12.74 18.50
N LEU A 33 -13.62 12.54 17.35
CA LEU A 33 -14.25 11.28 16.97
C LEU A 33 -13.52 10.67 15.77
N ILE A 34 -12.99 9.45 15.94
CA ILE A 34 -12.41 8.65 14.87
C ILE A 34 -13.41 7.56 14.48
N VAL A 35 -13.90 7.61 13.25
CA VAL A 35 -14.81 6.60 12.70
C VAL A 35 -14.02 5.58 11.88
N GLY A 36 -13.83 4.38 12.44
CA GLY A 36 -13.10 3.28 11.82
C GLY A 36 -11.81 2.94 12.57
N THR A 37 -11.61 1.65 12.85
CA THR A 37 -10.45 1.11 13.59
C THR A 37 -9.47 0.35 12.70
N GLY A 38 -9.50 0.59 11.38
CA GLY A 38 -8.52 0.05 10.44
C GLY A 38 -7.14 0.74 10.58
N PRO A 39 -6.17 0.43 9.69
CA PRO A 39 -4.82 0.98 9.79
C PRO A 39 -4.77 2.51 9.89
N ALA A 40 -5.62 3.22 9.15
CA ALA A 40 -5.68 4.68 9.17
C ALA A 40 -6.16 5.23 10.53
N GLY A 41 -7.35 4.79 10.99
CA GLY A 41 -7.92 5.27 12.25
C GLY A 41 -7.13 4.84 13.49
N ALA A 42 -6.62 3.60 13.53
CA ALA A 42 -5.78 3.14 14.63
C ALA A 42 -4.45 3.91 14.71
N SER A 43 -3.82 4.20 13.56
CA SER A 43 -2.61 5.04 13.53
C SER A 43 -2.90 6.47 13.98
N LEU A 44 -4.01 7.04 13.51
CA LEU A 44 -4.43 8.40 13.91
C LEU A 44 -4.65 8.47 15.42
N ALA A 45 -5.31 7.47 16.01
CA ALA A 45 -5.49 7.39 17.46
C ALA A 45 -4.15 7.34 18.21
N CYS A 46 -3.18 6.53 17.74
CA CYS A 46 -1.85 6.46 18.34
C CYS A 46 -1.09 7.79 18.26
N PHE A 47 -1.10 8.47 17.11
CA PHE A 47 -0.40 9.75 16.93
C PHE A 47 -1.08 10.90 17.70
N LEU A 48 -2.41 10.92 17.78
CA LEU A 48 -3.12 11.90 18.61
C LEU A 48 -2.82 11.66 20.10
N ALA A 49 -2.79 10.41 20.54
CA ALA A 49 -2.45 10.04 21.92
C ALA A 49 -1.00 10.40 22.27
N SER A 50 -0.03 10.24 21.34
CA SER A 50 1.36 10.66 21.57
C SER A 50 1.51 12.18 21.69
N HIS A 51 0.57 12.96 21.14
CA HIS A 51 0.46 14.39 21.38
C HIS A 51 -0.33 14.76 22.64
N GLY A 52 -0.78 13.78 23.43
CA GLY A 52 -1.53 13.99 24.67
C GLY A 52 -3.01 14.31 24.47
N LEU A 53 -3.55 14.11 23.26
CA LEU A 53 -4.97 14.31 22.97
C LEU A 53 -5.78 13.06 23.35
N LYS A 54 -7.05 13.29 23.71
CA LYS A 54 -8.01 12.23 24.04
C LYS A 54 -9.21 12.36 23.12
N GLY A 55 -9.81 11.23 22.77
CA GLY A 55 -10.96 11.17 21.89
C GLY A 55 -11.65 9.82 21.97
N VAL A 56 -12.66 9.65 21.13
CA VAL A 56 -13.43 8.42 20.98
C VAL A 56 -13.11 7.81 19.62
N MET A 57 -12.84 6.52 19.59
CA MET A 57 -12.68 5.76 18.35
C MET A 57 -13.74 4.67 18.31
N ILE A 58 -14.50 4.60 17.21
CA ILE A 58 -15.58 3.64 17.03
C ILE A 58 -15.35 2.75 15.82
N SER A 59 -15.93 1.55 15.85
CA SER A 59 -15.96 0.63 14.72
C SER A 59 -17.32 -0.04 14.63
N ALA A 60 -17.75 -0.30 13.40
CA ALA A 60 -18.90 -1.18 13.17
C ALA A 60 -18.52 -2.66 13.38
N ALA A 61 -17.25 -3.01 13.23
CA ALA A 61 -16.78 -4.38 13.43
C ALA A 61 -16.59 -4.68 14.93
N PRO A 62 -16.93 -5.90 15.40
CA PRO A 62 -16.79 -6.27 16.82
C PRO A 62 -15.32 -6.48 17.25
N GLY A 63 -14.36 -6.46 16.32
CA GLY A 63 -12.94 -6.67 16.59
C GLY A 63 -12.04 -6.20 15.44
N SER A 64 -10.74 -6.46 15.59
CA SER A 64 -9.74 -6.23 14.53
C SER A 64 -9.94 -7.20 13.36
N ALA A 65 -9.18 -6.98 12.27
CA ALA A 65 -9.09 -7.91 11.16
C ALA A 65 -8.87 -9.35 11.64
N ASP A 66 -9.72 -10.29 11.22
CA ASP A 66 -9.60 -11.73 11.49
C ASP A 66 -8.92 -12.50 10.34
N THR A 67 -8.68 -11.83 9.21
CA THR A 67 -8.02 -12.37 8.03
C THR A 67 -6.80 -11.55 7.62
N PRO A 68 -5.74 -12.18 7.07
CA PRO A 68 -4.59 -11.46 6.54
C PRO A 68 -4.97 -10.55 5.35
N ARG A 69 -4.65 -9.24 5.46
CA ARG A 69 -4.90 -8.23 4.42
C ARG A 69 -3.58 -7.62 3.91
N ALA A 70 -3.43 -6.30 3.97
CA ALA A 70 -2.17 -5.63 3.70
C ALA A 70 -1.06 -6.17 4.63
N HIS A 71 0.12 -6.42 4.08
CA HIS A 71 1.18 -7.17 4.75
C HIS A 71 2.58 -6.61 4.50
N ILE A 72 2.73 -5.70 3.54
CA ILE A 72 3.99 -4.98 3.28
C ILE A 72 3.96 -3.69 4.09
N THR A 73 4.94 -3.52 4.97
CA THR A 73 5.19 -2.24 5.65
C THR A 73 6.46 -1.65 5.06
N ASN A 74 6.36 -0.51 4.38
CA ASN A 74 7.49 0.17 3.76
C ASN A 74 8.23 1.05 4.77
N MET A 75 9.38 1.57 4.37
CA MET A 75 10.24 2.39 5.23
C MET A 75 9.50 3.65 5.72
N ALA A 76 8.64 4.22 4.88
CA ALA A 76 7.94 5.44 5.18
C ALA A 76 6.93 5.32 6.31
N ALA A 77 6.13 4.25 6.31
CA ALA A 77 5.22 3.95 7.42
C ALA A 77 5.97 3.56 8.69
N LEU A 78 7.07 2.80 8.56
CA LEU A 78 7.87 2.38 9.71
C LEU A 78 8.56 3.55 10.40
N GLU A 79 9.02 4.56 9.65
CA GLU A 79 9.55 5.81 10.19
C GLU A 79 8.50 6.57 11.02
N CYS A 80 7.25 6.67 10.56
CA CYS A 80 6.16 7.28 11.33
C CYS A 80 5.91 6.53 12.65
N LEU A 81 5.93 5.19 12.62
CA LEU A 81 5.71 4.37 13.82
C LEU A 81 6.91 4.39 14.78
N ARG A 82 8.14 4.53 14.26
CA ARG A 82 9.36 4.72 15.06
C ARG A 82 9.28 5.98 15.91
N ASP A 83 8.72 7.06 15.36
CA ASP A 83 8.61 8.35 16.05
C ASP A 83 7.85 8.25 17.38
N ILE A 84 6.89 7.32 17.47
CA ILE A 84 6.11 7.05 18.68
C ILE A 84 6.51 5.76 19.40
N GLY A 85 7.70 5.21 19.11
CA GLY A 85 8.25 4.04 19.80
C GLY A 85 7.60 2.69 19.46
N LEU A 86 6.86 2.59 18.35
CA LEU A 86 6.15 1.36 17.96
C LEU A 86 6.94 0.47 16.99
N GLU A 87 8.07 0.94 16.44
CA GLU A 87 8.89 0.16 15.50
C GLU A 87 9.26 -1.23 16.04
N GLU A 88 9.78 -1.32 17.27
CA GLU A 88 10.20 -2.61 17.83
C GLU A 88 9.03 -3.60 17.95
N THR A 89 7.84 -3.10 18.28
CA THR A 89 6.62 -3.91 18.36
C THR A 89 6.21 -4.42 16.98
N CYS A 90 6.28 -3.56 15.95
CA CYS A 90 6.03 -3.96 14.57
C CYS A 90 7.05 -5.01 14.10
N VAL A 91 8.35 -4.81 14.36
CA VAL A 91 9.42 -5.73 13.96
C VAL A 91 9.33 -7.08 14.68
N LYS A 92 8.81 -7.13 15.91
CA LYS A 92 8.56 -8.40 16.64
C LYS A 92 7.49 -9.25 15.95
N GLY A 93 6.47 -8.63 15.36
CA GLY A 93 5.39 -9.31 14.63
C GLY A 93 5.69 -9.56 13.14
N ALA A 94 6.76 -8.99 12.61
CA ALA A 94 7.11 -9.08 11.19
C ALA A 94 7.86 -10.37 10.84
N VAL A 95 7.77 -10.76 9.56
CA VAL A 95 8.64 -11.81 9.00
C VAL A 95 10.06 -11.26 8.89
N LYS A 96 11.01 -11.92 9.56
CA LYS A 96 12.43 -11.49 9.62
C LYS A 96 13.28 -12.21 8.59
N GLY A 97 14.40 -11.60 8.21
CA GLY A 97 15.37 -12.21 7.30
C GLY A 97 14.91 -12.15 5.84
N ASP A 98 15.35 -13.12 5.06
CA ASP A 98 15.40 -13.00 3.61
C ASP A 98 14.21 -13.62 2.87
N PHE A 99 13.14 -13.89 3.61
CA PHE A 99 11.94 -14.55 3.10
C PHE A 99 11.15 -13.72 2.09
N MET A 100 11.44 -12.42 1.96
CA MET A 100 10.80 -11.52 1.00
C MET A 100 11.71 -11.08 -0.15
N ARG A 101 12.90 -11.68 -0.32
CA ARG A 101 13.87 -11.22 -1.34
C ARG A 101 13.40 -11.33 -2.78
N HIS A 102 12.47 -12.23 -3.09
CA HIS A 102 12.10 -12.54 -4.47
C HIS A 102 10.60 -12.69 -4.68
N THR A 103 10.22 -12.43 -5.93
CA THR A 103 8.96 -12.85 -6.54
C THR A 103 9.30 -13.73 -7.72
N ARG A 104 8.56 -14.82 -7.92
CA ARG A 104 8.80 -15.77 -9.02
C ARG A 104 7.54 -16.04 -9.84
N TRP A 105 7.75 -16.41 -11.10
CA TRP A 105 6.74 -16.90 -12.04
C TRP A 105 6.98 -18.38 -12.24
N CYS A 106 5.96 -19.21 -12.07
CA CYS A 106 6.09 -20.66 -12.16
C CYS A 106 4.81 -21.33 -12.65
N ARG A 107 4.96 -22.56 -13.14
CA ARG A 107 3.85 -23.38 -13.64
C ARG A 107 2.92 -23.84 -12.52
N THR A 108 3.51 -24.38 -11.47
CA THR A 108 2.88 -24.75 -10.19
C THR A 108 3.86 -24.43 -9.07
N MET A 109 3.42 -24.46 -7.82
CA MET A 109 4.33 -24.29 -6.68
C MET A 109 5.43 -25.36 -6.68
N ALA A 110 5.07 -26.63 -6.94
CA ALA A 110 6.02 -27.75 -7.01
C ALA A 110 6.80 -27.80 -8.33
N GLY A 111 6.24 -27.28 -9.42
CA GLY A 111 6.72 -27.45 -10.78
C GLY A 111 7.80 -26.47 -11.22
N GLU A 112 7.89 -26.29 -12.55
CA GLU A 112 8.88 -25.46 -13.23
C GLU A 112 8.78 -23.98 -12.86
N GLU A 113 9.93 -23.34 -12.64
CA GLU A 113 10.07 -21.90 -12.45
C GLU A 113 10.46 -21.25 -13.78
N PHE A 114 9.66 -20.28 -14.23
CA PHE A 114 9.85 -19.59 -15.50
C PHE A 114 10.83 -18.41 -15.35
N ALA A 115 10.68 -17.67 -14.26
CA ALA A 115 11.46 -16.46 -14.00
C ALA A 115 11.44 -16.10 -12.51
N ARG A 116 12.41 -15.28 -12.12
CA ARG A 116 12.53 -14.73 -10.76
C ARG A 116 13.08 -13.32 -10.84
N ILE A 117 12.50 -12.43 -10.04
CA ILE A 117 12.99 -11.07 -9.84
C ILE A 117 13.28 -10.85 -8.36
N TYR A 118 14.26 -9.98 -8.07
CA TYR A 118 14.38 -9.43 -6.73
C TYR A 118 13.12 -8.65 -6.39
N SER A 119 12.78 -8.54 -5.11
CA SER A 119 11.58 -7.80 -4.71
C SER A 119 11.85 -6.89 -3.53
N TRP A 120 10.95 -5.92 -3.35
CA TRP A 120 10.96 -4.98 -2.23
C TRP A 120 12.31 -4.27 -2.06
N GLY A 121 12.82 -3.75 -3.18
CA GLY A 121 14.07 -2.97 -3.20
C GLY A 121 15.38 -3.77 -3.16
N ASN A 122 15.34 -5.12 -3.18
CA ASN A 122 16.54 -5.97 -3.07
C ASN A 122 17.40 -6.13 -4.37
N ASP A 123 17.07 -5.44 -5.46
CA ASP A 123 17.81 -5.57 -6.74
C ASP A 123 19.15 -4.80 -6.73
N PRO A 124 20.30 -5.46 -7.02
CA PRO A 124 21.61 -4.81 -7.09
C PRO A 124 21.89 -3.99 -8.38
N ARG A 125 21.02 -3.97 -9.40
CA ARG A 125 21.26 -3.34 -10.72
C ARG A 125 20.01 -2.62 -11.24
N ARG A 126 19.97 -1.28 -11.28
CA ARG A 126 18.77 -0.52 -11.74
C ARG A 126 19.07 0.45 -12.89
N LYS A 127 18.37 0.36 -14.05
CA LYS A 127 18.03 1.43 -15.06
C LYS A 127 16.96 0.99 -16.12
N ILE A 128 16.28 1.97 -16.77
CA ILE A 128 15.51 2.09 -18.07
C ILE A 128 13.95 1.80 -18.17
N PRO A 129 13.12 2.30 -19.17
CA PRO A 129 11.92 3.20 -18.99
C PRO A 129 10.54 2.76 -19.62
N LEU A 130 9.47 3.61 -19.53
CA LEU A 130 7.99 3.31 -19.58
C LEU A 130 7.04 4.21 -20.46
N VAL A 131 5.76 3.81 -20.75
CA VAL A 131 4.54 4.63 -21.17
C VAL A 131 3.14 3.99 -20.79
N LYS A 132 1.99 4.75 -20.75
CA LYS A 132 0.76 4.72 -19.85
C LYS A 132 -0.68 4.43 -20.46
N ARG A 133 -1.68 4.00 -19.61
CA ARG A 133 -3.21 4.21 -19.52
C ARG A 133 -4.14 2.92 -19.43
N PRO A 134 -5.50 2.96 -19.14
CA PRO A 134 -6.34 2.78 -17.89
C PRO A 134 -6.95 1.35 -17.50
N GLY A 135 -7.67 1.20 -16.34
CA GLY A 135 -7.79 0.05 -15.36
C GLY A 135 -8.89 -1.09 -15.37
N GLN A 136 -8.79 -2.05 -14.42
CA GLN A 136 -9.15 -3.50 -14.57
C GLN A 136 -9.48 -4.35 -13.27
N GLY A 137 -10.65 -5.03 -13.16
CA GLY A 137 -10.78 -6.41 -12.57
C GLY A 137 -11.40 -6.71 -11.18
N LEU A 138 -11.46 -8.00 -10.79
CA LEU A 138 -11.88 -8.60 -9.49
C LEU A 138 -10.78 -9.56 -8.99
N ALA A 139 -10.66 -9.81 -7.68
CA ALA A 139 -9.83 -10.89 -7.14
C ALA A 139 -10.47 -11.62 -5.94
N ILE A 140 -10.08 -12.89 -5.74
CA ILE A 140 -10.64 -13.81 -4.74
C ILE A 140 -9.51 -14.36 -3.88
N ASN A 141 -9.59 -14.19 -2.56
CA ASN A 141 -8.61 -14.66 -1.60
C ASN A 141 -9.07 -15.97 -0.96
N VAL A 142 -8.24 -17.01 -1.01
CA VAL A 142 -8.44 -18.28 -0.31
C VAL A 142 -7.29 -18.45 0.69
N LEU A 143 -7.59 -18.36 1.98
CA LEU A 143 -6.63 -18.59 3.06
C LEU A 143 -6.51 -20.09 3.32
N VAL A 144 -5.28 -20.58 3.29
CA VAL A 144 -4.99 -22.01 3.30
C VAL A 144 -3.90 -22.33 4.32
N LYS A 145 -4.12 -23.37 5.11
CA LYS A 145 -3.08 -24.01 5.92
C LYS A 145 -2.56 -25.24 5.18
N VAL A 146 -1.28 -25.22 4.85
CA VAL A 146 -0.60 -26.26 4.08
C VAL A 146 0.92 -26.13 4.26
N ASP A 147 1.61 -27.23 4.52
CA ASP A 147 3.07 -27.24 4.62
C ASP A 147 3.72 -27.34 3.23
N LEU A 148 4.31 -26.23 2.78
CA LEU A 148 5.05 -26.13 1.52
C LEU A 148 6.56 -25.93 1.74
N SER A 149 7.09 -26.25 2.93
CA SER A 149 8.52 -26.13 3.25
C SER A 149 9.41 -26.81 2.20
N HIS A 150 9.16 -28.09 1.93
CA HIS A 150 9.89 -28.90 0.94
C HIS A 150 9.83 -28.33 -0.50
N VAL A 151 8.82 -27.50 -0.80
CA VAL A 151 8.65 -26.84 -2.10
C VAL A 151 9.40 -25.51 -2.17
N VAL A 152 9.49 -24.77 -1.06
CA VAL A 152 9.90 -23.36 -1.05
C VAL A 152 11.28 -23.13 -0.45
N GLU A 153 11.79 -24.00 0.42
CA GLU A 153 13.07 -23.81 1.13
C GLU A 153 14.26 -23.52 0.19
N ASN A 154 14.29 -24.15 -0.98
CA ASN A 154 15.37 -23.97 -1.97
C ASN A 154 15.09 -22.86 -3.01
N ARG A 155 13.93 -22.20 -2.92
CA ARG A 155 13.45 -21.18 -3.88
C ARG A 155 12.52 -20.18 -3.20
N VAL A 156 13.04 -19.61 -2.11
CA VAL A 156 12.38 -18.67 -1.22
C VAL A 156 11.84 -17.45 -1.98
N GLY A 157 10.53 -17.25 -1.89
CA GLY A 157 9.82 -16.07 -2.38
C GLY A 157 8.63 -15.75 -1.49
N ASN A 158 8.25 -14.47 -1.42
CA ASN A 158 7.04 -14.06 -0.70
C ASN A 158 5.79 -14.23 -1.58
N LEU A 159 5.91 -13.85 -2.86
CA LEU A 159 4.87 -13.93 -3.87
C LEU A 159 5.27 -14.91 -4.97
N HIS A 160 4.32 -15.73 -5.38
CA HIS A 160 4.50 -16.70 -6.46
C HIS A 160 3.36 -16.51 -7.45
N TRP A 161 3.64 -15.96 -8.62
CA TRP A 161 2.68 -15.96 -9.71
C TRP A 161 2.63 -17.36 -10.32
N VAL A 162 1.47 -18.00 -10.22
CA VAL A 162 1.22 -19.37 -10.69
C VAL A 162 0.28 -19.33 -11.88
N MET A 163 0.76 -19.85 -13.01
CA MET A 163 0.09 -19.79 -14.31
C MET A 163 0.22 -21.13 -15.02
N GLN A 164 -0.88 -21.63 -15.57
CA GLN A 164 -0.96 -22.92 -16.27
C GLN A 164 -1.49 -22.68 -17.69
N PRO A 165 -0.67 -22.07 -18.57
CA PRO A 165 -1.10 -21.73 -19.94
C PRO A 165 -1.53 -22.96 -20.74
N ASP A 166 -1.03 -24.14 -20.40
CA ASP A 166 -1.28 -25.38 -21.13
C ASP A 166 -2.39 -26.25 -20.54
N GLU A 167 -3.16 -25.72 -19.58
CA GLU A 167 -4.32 -26.36 -18.96
C GLU A 167 -5.59 -25.51 -19.10
N ASP A 168 -6.75 -26.15 -19.05
CA ASP A 168 -8.02 -25.44 -18.82
C ASP A 168 -8.14 -25.01 -17.36
N HIS A 169 -8.81 -23.88 -17.15
CA HIS A 169 -8.93 -23.25 -15.85
C HIS A 169 -10.34 -22.74 -15.61
N PRO A 170 -10.82 -22.75 -14.36
CA PRO A 170 -12.12 -22.21 -14.04
C PRO A 170 -12.14 -20.69 -14.25
N ALA A 171 -13.31 -20.17 -14.64
CA ALA A 171 -13.50 -18.74 -14.94
C ALA A 171 -13.16 -17.81 -13.77
N PHE A 172 -13.28 -18.28 -12.52
CA PHE A 172 -12.98 -17.50 -11.31
C PHE A 172 -11.49 -17.51 -10.90
N GLY A 173 -10.66 -18.33 -11.55
CA GLY A 173 -9.29 -18.58 -11.10
C GLY A 173 -8.35 -18.96 -12.25
N TRP A 174 -8.33 -18.16 -13.30
CA TRP A 174 -7.48 -18.36 -14.47
C TRP A 174 -5.98 -18.35 -14.12
N THR A 175 -5.58 -17.38 -13.30
CA THR A 175 -4.24 -17.30 -12.70
C THR A 175 -4.36 -17.07 -11.19
N GLY A 176 -3.29 -17.34 -10.45
CA GLY A 176 -3.26 -17.04 -9.02
C GLY A 176 -1.89 -16.55 -8.54
N ILE A 177 -1.91 -15.73 -7.50
CA ILE A 177 -0.73 -15.41 -6.70
C ILE A 177 -0.79 -16.23 -5.42
N VAL A 178 0.24 -17.01 -5.14
CA VAL A 178 0.39 -17.74 -3.87
C VAL A 178 1.34 -16.95 -2.98
N ARG A 179 0.77 -16.29 -1.97
CA ARG A 179 1.49 -15.43 -1.02
C ARG A 179 1.73 -16.17 0.30
N MET A 180 2.95 -16.12 0.81
CA MET A 180 3.27 -16.60 2.15
C MET A 180 2.62 -15.72 3.23
N VAL A 181 1.96 -16.33 4.21
CA VAL A 181 1.41 -15.66 5.40
C VAL A 181 2.25 -15.99 6.63
N ARG A 182 2.52 -17.29 6.84
CA ARG A 182 3.44 -17.79 7.86
C ARG A 182 4.37 -18.82 7.21
N PRO A 183 5.70 -18.64 7.30
CA PRO A 183 6.63 -19.58 6.70
C PRO A 183 6.61 -20.91 7.47
N TRP A 184 6.38 -22.08 6.85
CA TRP A 184 5.93 -22.34 5.46
C TRP A 184 4.57 -23.06 5.45
N ASN A 185 3.71 -22.75 6.42
CA ASN A 185 2.51 -23.52 6.75
C ASN A 185 1.19 -22.78 6.55
N GLU A 186 1.21 -21.47 6.28
CA GLU A 186 0.00 -20.68 6.03
C GLU A 186 0.21 -19.77 4.81
N TRP A 187 -0.74 -19.83 3.89
CA TRP A 187 -0.64 -19.27 2.55
C TRP A 187 -1.95 -18.61 2.14
N MET A 188 -1.86 -17.56 1.33
CA MET A 188 -3.00 -16.92 0.69
C MET A 188 -2.92 -17.18 -0.81
N PHE A 189 -3.94 -17.85 -1.35
CA PHE A 189 -4.12 -18.04 -2.78
C PHE A 189 -5.05 -16.93 -3.30
N ILE A 190 -4.49 -15.98 -4.02
CA ILE A 190 -5.20 -14.85 -4.61
C ILE A 190 -5.52 -15.22 -6.05
N LEU A 191 -6.75 -15.60 -6.33
CA LEU A 191 -7.25 -16.05 -7.63
C LEU A 191 -7.79 -14.85 -8.43
N PHE A 192 -7.41 -14.78 -9.70
CA PHE A 192 -7.92 -13.79 -10.64
C PHE A 192 -8.89 -14.46 -11.63
N PRO A 193 -10.09 -13.91 -11.82
CA PRO A 193 -10.99 -14.34 -12.87
C PRO A 193 -10.37 -14.16 -14.26
N ALA A 194 -10.83 -14.96 -15.23
CA ALA A 194 -10.48 -14.78 -16.63
C ALA A 194 -10.99 -13.41 -17.15
N PRO A 195 -10.26 -12.73 -18.04
CA PRO A 195 -10.70 -11.51 -18.69
C PRO A 195 -12.08 -11.70 -19.31
N GLY A 196 -13.01 -10.82 -18.96
CA GLY A 196 -14.39 -10.87 -19.45
C GLY A 196 -15.31 -11.90 -18.76
N ALA A 197 -14.83 -12.66 -17.77
CA ALA A 197 -15.65 -13.63 -17.03
C ALA A 197 -16.67 -13.00 -16.06
N GLY A 198 -16.64 -11.68 -15.89
CA GLY A 198 -17.49 -10.98 -14.92
C GLY A 198 -16.96 -11.09 -13.49
N VAL A 199 -17.83 -10.76 -12.52
CA VAL A 199 -17.47 -10.68 -11.09
C VAL A 199 -18.36 -11.54 -10.18
N GLU A 200 -19.41 -12.13 -10.74
CA GLU A 200 -20.37 -12.94 -10.00
C GLU A 200 -20.07 -14.43 -10.25
N PHE A 201 -19.59 -15.10 -9.20
CA PHE A 201 -19.26 -16.52 -9.22
C PHE A 201 -19.90 -17.21 -8.01
N GLU A 202 -20.76 -18.18 -8.25
CA GLU A 202 -21.25 -19.10 -7.21
C GLU A 202 -20.29 -20.30 -7.14
N THR A 203 -19.22 -20.15 -6.35
CA THR A 203 -18.17 -21.16 -6.24
C THR A 203 -18.18 -21.79 -4.86
N SER A 204 -18.24 -23.13 -4.81
CA SER A 204 -18.23 -23.92 -3.58
C SER A 204 -16.83 -24.06 -2.99
N GLY A 205 -16.75 -24.38 -1.68
CA GLY A 205 -15.47 -24.68 -1.01
C GLY A 205 -14.69 -25.83 -1.67
N ALA A 206 -15.39 -26.82 -2.24
CA ALA A 206 -14.76 -27.94 -2.94
C ALA A 206 -14.08 -27.50 -4.24
N GLU A 207 -14.70 -26.58 -5.00
CA GLU A 207 -14.09 -26.03 -6.22
C GLU A 207 -12.86 -25.18 -5.92
N TYR A 208 -12.90 -24.38 -4.85
CA TYR A 208 -11.69 -23.68 -4.37
C TYR A 208 -10.59 -24.65 -3.96
N LEU A 209 -10.92 -25.75 -3.27
CA LEU A 209 -9.94 -26.76 -2.86
C LEU A 209 -9.29 -27.42 -4.07
N VAL A 210 -10.07 -27.79 -5.08
CA VAL A 210 -9.56 -28.33 -6.35
C VAL A 210 -8.60 -27.33 -6.99
N ARG A 211 -8.99 -26.05 -7.08
CA ARG A 211 -8.13 -25.02 -7.70
C ARG A 211 -6.84 -24.80 -6.93
N VAL A 212 -6.91 -24.76 -5.59
CA VAL A 212 -5.72 -24.65 -4.72
C VAL A 212 -4.77 -25.83 -4.95
N LYS A 213 -5.28 -27.07 -4.97
CA LYS A 213 -4.45 -28.26 -5.25
C LYS A 213 -3.81 -28.23 -6.63
N GLN A 214 -4.54 -27.79 -7.65
CA GLN A 214 -3.99 -27.60 -8.99
C GLN A 214 -2.82 -26.59 -9.01
N LEU A 215 -2.93 -25.48 -8.29
CA LEU A 215 -1.87 -24.47 -8.20
C LEU A 215 -0.67 -24.94 -7.37
N ILE A 216 -0.90 -25.79 -6.37
CA ILE A 216 0.17 -26.49 -5.64
C ILE A 216 0.91 -27.44 -6.59
N GLY A 217 0.16 -28.27 -7.32
CA GLY A 217 0.67 -29.25 -8.28
C GLY A 217 1.14 -30.57 -7.66
N ASP A 218 0.70 -30.88 -6.44
CA ASP A 218 0.99 -32.13 -5.73
C ASP A 218 -0.22 -32.51 -4.85
N ASP A 219 -0.95 -33.55 -5.29
CA ASP A 219 -2.17 -34.01 -4.62
C ASP A 219 -1.89 -34.78 -3.32
N SER A 220 -0.63 -35.17 -3.05
CA SER A 220 -0.25 -35.86 -1.83
C SER A 220 -0.21 -34.93 -0.60
N ILE A 221 -0.16 -33.62 -0.83
CA ILE A 221 -0.07 -32.62 0.24
C ILE A 221 -1.47 -32.37 0.84
N PRO A 222 -1.64 -32.51 2.17
CA PRO A 222 -2.90 -32.19 2.82
C PRO A 222 -3.15 -30.67 2.83
N VAL A 223 -4.35 -30.26 2.40
CA VAL A 223 -4.74 -28.85 2.25
C VAL A 223 -5.98 -28.58 3.09
N GLU A 224 -5.92 -27.56 3.94
CA GLU A 224 -7.04 -27.08 4.75
C GLU A 224 -7.38 -25.63 4.35
N ILE A 225 -8.60 -25.37 3.87
CA ILE A 225 -9.09 -24.00 3.63
C ILE A 225 -9.59 -23.42 4.95
N LEU A 226 -8.98 -22.31 5.37
CA LEU A 226 -9.35 -21.58 6.58
C LEU A 226 -10.43 -20.52 6.31
N GLY A 227 -10.50 -19.98 5.09
CA GLY A 227 -11.49 -18.97 4.72
C GLY A 227 -11.39 -18.52 3.28
N VAL A 228 -12.49 -17.97 2.76
CA VAL A 228 -12.56 -17.39 1.41
C VAL A 228 -13.16 -16.00 1.52
N SER A 229 -12.54 -15.02 0.86
CA SER A 229 -13.07 -13.66 0.76
C SER A 229 -12.91 -13.12 -0.66
N LYS A 230 -13.89 -12.34 -1.10
CA LYS A 230 -13.87 -11.65 -2.40
C LYS A 230 -13.56 -10.19 -2.18
N TRP A 231 -12.77 -9.59 -3.06
CA TRP A 231 -12.50 -8.15 -3.00
C TRP A 231 -12.44 -7.55 -4.40
N PHE A 232 -13.03 -6.38 -4.55
CA PHE A 232 -13.12 -5.66 -5.81
C PHE A 232 -11.92 -4.74 -5.99
N ILE A 233 -11.33 -4.77 -7.18
CA ILE A 233 -10.26 -3.86 -7.56
C ILE A 233 -10.93 -2.55 -7.96
N ASN A 234 -10.84 -1.56 -7.08
CA ASN A 234 -11.39 -0.23 -7.31
C ASN A 234 -10.27 0.73 -7.71
N GLU A 235 -10.56 1.68 -8.59
CA GLU A 235 -9.68 2.81 -8.92
C GLU A 235 -10.42 4.10 -8.52
N ILE A 236 -10.34 4.47 -7.25
CA ILE A 236 -11.12 5.59 -6.69
C ILE A 236 -10.21 6.47 -5.84
N VAL A 237 -10.18 7.75 -6.16
CA VAL A 237 -9.58 8.81 -5.33
C VAL A 237 -10.62 9.87 -5.01
N ALA A 238 -10.64 10.38 -3.79
CA ALA A 238 -11.41 11.57 -3.46
C ALA A 238 -10.77 12.83 -4.08
N GLU A 239 -11.58 13.77 -4.55
CA GLU A 239 -11.10 15.05 -5.11
C GLU A 239 -10.49 15.96 -4.05
N TYR A 240 -10.97 15.86 -2.81
CA TYR A 240 -10.47 16.54 -1.62
C TYR A 240 -10.61 15.61 -0.41
N TYR A 241 -9.74 15.78 0.59
CA TYR A 241 -9.67 14.87 1.75
C TYR A 241 -10.31 15.45 3.01
N SER A 242 -10.69 16.72 2.99
CA SER A 242 -11.28 17.40 4.14
C SER A 242 -12.34 18.41 3.72
N ASP A 243 -13.38 18.53 4.55
CA ASP A 243 -14.43 19.54 4.44
C ASP A 243 -14.83 20.02 5.85
N GLY A 244 -14.53 21.28 6.15
CA GLY A 244 -14.65 21.84 7.49
C GLY A 244 -13.88 21.02 8.55
N ASN A 245 -14.60 20.50 9.54
CA ASN A 245 -14.04 19.71 10.62
C ASN A 245 -14.04 18.19 10.34
N VAL A 246 -14.31 17.78 9.11
CA VAL A 246 -14.34 16.37 8.70
C VAL A 246 -13.11 16.06 7.86
N PHE A 247 -12.34 15.06 8.27
CA PHE A 247 -11.10 14.64 7.62
C PHE A 247 -11.18 13.15 7.29
N CYS A 248 -11.02 12.81 6.02
CA CYS A 248 -11.05 11.45 5.53
C CYS A 248 -9.62 11.00 5.17
N LEU A 249 -9.29 9.75 5.48
CA LEU A 249 -7.95 9.18 5.32
C LEU A 249 -8.02 7.69 4.95
N GLY A 250 -6.96 7.16 4.33
CA GLY A 250 -6.90 5.76 3.94
C GLY A 250 -7.92 5.36 2.87
N ASP A 251 -8.44 4.13 2.95
CA ASP A 251 -9.44 3.57 2.03
C ASP A 251 -10.74 4.40 1.89
N ALA A 252 -10.99 5.37 2.78
CA ALA A 252 -12.08 6.32 2.63
C ALA A 252 -11.87 7.27 1.43
N VAL A 253 -10.61 7.56 1.09
CA VAL A 253 -10.23 8.57 0.09
C VAL A 253 -9.30 8.04 -1.00
N HIS A 254 -8.72 6.87 -0.85
CA HIS A 254 -7.97 6.19 -1.91
C HIS A 254 -8.18 4.68 -1.89
N ARG A 255 -8.68 4.12 -3.00
CA ARG A 255 -8.89 2.68 -3.18
C ARG A 255 -8.21 2.26 -4.47
N HIS A 256 -7.36 1.24 -4.37
CA HIS A 256 -6.53 0.76 -5.47
C HIS A 256 -6.25 -0.75 -5.34
N PRO A 257 -5.84 -1.42 -6.42
CA PRO A 257 -5.29 -2.77 -6.35
C PRO A 257 -4.10 -2.91 -5.37
N PRO A 258 -3.77 -4.12 -4.88
CA PRO A 258 -2.74 -4.36 -3.89
C PRO A 258 -1.30 -4.30 -4.46
N LEU A 259 -1.14 -4.09 -5.77
CA LEU A 259 0.17 -3.96 -6.41
C LEU A 259 0.97 -2.84 -5.74
N ASN A 260 2.29 -3.03 -5.64
CA ASN A 260 3.23 -2.22 -4.84
C ASN A 260 3.01 -2.22 -3.31
N GLY A 261 1.90 -2.76 -2.78
CA GLY A 261 1.65 -2.79 -1.33
C GLY A 261 1.47 -1.42 -0.67
N LEU A 262 1.04 -0.39 -1.40
CA LEU A 262 1.07 1.01 -0.95
C LEU A 262 -0.05 1.42 0.02
N GLY A 263 -1.18 0.70 0.05
CA GLY A 263 -2.42 1.17 0.69
C GLY A 263 -2.28 1.41 2.19
N SER A 264 -1.95 0.37 2.97
CA SER A 264 -1.78 0.50 4.42
C SER A 264 -0.65 1.46 4.80
N ASN A 265 0.40 1.53 3.99
CA ASN A 265 1.50 2.46 4.21
C ASN A 265 1.06 3.91 4.06
N THR A 266 0.22 4.18 3.06
CA THR A 266 -0.34 5.51 2.81
C THR A 266 -1.33 5.88 3.92
N CYS A 267 -2.15 4.94 4.40
CA CYS A 267 -3.04 5.14 5.55
C CYS A 267 -2.29 5.64 6.81
N VAL A 268 -1.15 5.01 7.15
CA VAL A 268 -0.33 5.43 8.30
C VAL A 268 0.21 6.84 8.10
N GLN A 269 0.64 7.16 6.87
CA GLN A 269 1.22 8.46 6.55
C GLN A 269 0.18 9.58 6.50
N ASP A 270 -1.05 9.31 6.05
CA ASP A 270 -2.16 10.25 6.13
C ASP A 270 -2.45 10.62 7.59
N ALA A 271 -2.52 9.60 8.45
CA ALA A 271 -2.72 9.78 9.88
C ALA A 271 -1.58 10.58 10.53
N PHE A 272 -0.33 10.27 10.18
CA PHE A 272 0.85 10.98 10.68
C PHE A 272 0.85 12.46 10.25
N ASN A 273 0.50 12.76 9.00
CA ASN A 273 0.40 14.13 8.49
C ASN A 273 -0.67 14.94 9.23
N LEU A 274 -1.83 14.34 9.52
CA LEU A 274 -2.96 15.03 10.13
C LEU A 274 -2.81 15.23 11.64
N ALA A 275 -2.28 14.25 12.37
CA ALA A 275 -2.33 14.22 13.83
C ALA A 275 -1.64 15.43 14.50
N TRP A 276 -0.46 15.82 14.03
CA TRP A 276 0.27 16.95 14.62
C TRP A 276 -0.42 18.29 14.33
N LYS A 277 -1.06 18.42 13.15
CA LYS A 277 -1.82 19.61 12.77
C LYS A 277 -3.03 19.80 13.68
N ILE A 278 -3.81 18.73 13.91
CA ILE A 278 -4.90 18.71 14.89
C ILE A 278 -4.37 19.07 16.27
N ALA A 279 -3.27 18.46 16.71
CA ALA A 279 -2.69 18.72 18.01
C ALA A 279 -2.28 20.19 18.20
N TYR A 280 -1.70 20.82 17.18
CA TYR A 280 -1.26 22.20 17.26
C TYR A 280 -2.45 23.16 17.28
N VAL A 281 -3.47 22.92 16.46
CA VAL A 281 -4.71 23.73 16.46
C VAL A 281 -5.44 23.60 17.79
N MET A 282 -5.65 22.38 18.31
CA MET A 282 -6.35 22.16 19.58
C MET A 282 -5.60 22.75 20.79
N LYS A 283 -4.27 22.85 20.72
CA LYS A 283 -3.45 23.49 21.76
C LYS A 283 -3.33 25.00 21.61
N GLY A 284 -3.95 25.59 20.58
CA GLY A 284 -3.85 27.02 20.28
C GLY A 284 -2.47 27.46 19.78
N LEU A 285 -1.63 26.53 19.31
CA LEU A 285 -0.30 26.80 18.77
C LEU A 285 -0.33 27.16 17.28
N ALA A 286 -1.42 26.82 16.59
CA ALA A 286 -1.65 27.13 15.19
C ALA A 286 -3.10 27.56 14.95
N GLN A 287 -3.31 28.35 13.90
CA GLN A 287 -4.66 28.71 13.44
C GLN A 287 -5.33 27.52 12.72
N PRO A 288 -6.67 27.44 12.70
CA PRO A 288 -7.40 26.37 12.02
C PRO A 288 -7.00 26.17 10.55
N ALA A 289 -6.59 27.24 9.86
CA ALA A 289 -6.10 27.19 8.47
C ALA A 289 -4.92 26.23 8.25
N LEU A 290 -4.16 25.87 9.29
CA LEU A 290 -3.13 24.83 9.18
C LEU A 290 -3.72 23.49 8.72
N LEU A 291 -4.98 23.18 9.07
CA LEU A 291 -5.64 21.94 8.70
C LEU A 291 -5.94 21.86 7.20
N ASP A 292 -6.08 22.99 6.50
CA ASP A 292 -6.33 23.04 5.06
C ASP A 292 -5.18 22.41 4.26
N SER A 293 -3.96 22.47 4.81
CA SER A 293 -2.78 21.83 4.22
C SER A 293 -2.90 20.31 4.15
N TYR A 294 -3.75 19.66 4.95
CA TYR A 294 -3.90 18.20 4.91
C TYR A 294 -4.36 17.71 3.53
N SER A 295 -5.42 18.30 2.99
CA SER A 295 -5.92 17.92 1.66
C SER A 295 -4.92 18.31 0.56
N ALA A 296 -4.34 19.51 0.64
CA ALA A 296 -3.36 19.98 -0.34
C ALA A 296 -2.13 19.06 -0.44
N GLU A 297 -1.70 18.48 0.68
CA GLU A 297 -0.53 17.62 0.74
C GLU A 297 -0.83 16.14 0.44
N ARG A 298 -1.94 15.60 0.97
CA ARG A 298 -2.22 14.16 0.94
C ARG A 298 -3.03 13.71 -0.26
N GLN A 299 -3.89 14.57 -0.80
CA GLN A 299 -4.70 14.22 -1.97
C GLN A 299 -3.82 13.91 -3.21
N PRO A 300 -2.80 14.72 -3.55
CA PRO A 300 -1.91 14.40 -4.67
C PRO A 300 -1.14 13.08 -4.48
N VAL A 301 -0.78 12.76 -3.22
CA VAL A 301 -0.11 11.49 -2.89
C VAL A 301 -1.03 10.30 -3.14
N GLY A 302 -2.28 10.35 -2.63
CA GLY A 302 -3.24 9.27 -2.87
C GLY A 302 -3.57 9.09 -4.35
N HIS A 303 -3.70 10.18 -5.11
CA HIS A 303 -3.85 10.12 -6.57
C HIS A 303 -2.66 9.43 -7.25
N GLY A 304 -1.42 9.76 -6.84
CA GLY A 304 -0.20 9.13 -7.34
C GLY A 304 -0.13 7.63 -7.05
N VAL A 305 -0.46 7.23 -5.82
CA VAL A 305 -0.50 5.83 -5.37
C VAL A 305 -1.49 5.01 -6.18
N ILE A 306 -2.71 5.52 -6.39
CA ILE A 306 -3.74 4.84 -7.20
C ILE A 306 -3.29 4.67 -8.64
N THR A 307 -2.75 5.75 -9.23
CA THR A 307 -2.25 5.72 -10.61
C THR A 307 -1.18 4.64 -10.77
N ARG A 308 -0.24 4.54 -9.80
CA ARG A 308 0.84 3.56 -9.86
C ARG A 308 0.35 2.13 -9.63
N ALA A 309 -0.45 1.87 -8.60
CA ALA A 309 -0.93 0.53 -8.29
C ALA A 309 -1.76 -0.07 -9.44
N ASN A 310 -2.58 0.74 -10.12
CA ASN A 310 -3.30 0.30 -11.32
C ASN A 310 -2.38 0.05 -12.52
N GLN A 311 -1.30 0.83 -12.65
CA GLN A 311 -0.30 0.57 -13.68
C GLN A 311 0.43 -0.75 -13.42
N GLY A 312 0.74 -1.07 -12.16
CA GLY A 312 1.36 -2.34 -11.76
C GLY A 312 0.61 -3.56 -12.30
N LEU A 313 -0.73 -3.58 -12.23
CA LEU A 313 -1.52 -4.69 -12.77
C LEU A 313 -1.35 -4.85 -14.28
N ARG A 314 -1.31 -3.74 -15.03
CA ARG A 314 -1.12 -3.74 -16.48
C ARG A 314 0.30 -4.15 -16.89
N ASP A 315 1.29 -3.87 -16.04
CA ASP A 315 2.69 -4.24 -16.28
C ASP A 315 2.87 -5.77 -16.34
N HIS A 316 1.91 -6.58 -15.86
CA HIS A 316 1.90 -8.05 -16.00
C HIS A 316 1.34 -8.57 -17.33
N ALA A 317 0.61 -7.77 -18.11
CA ALA A 317 0.02 -8.24 -19.36
C ALA A 317 1.05 -8.79 -20.38
N PRO A 318 2.22 -8.14 -20.58
CA PRO A 318 3.27 -8.69 -21.43
C PRO A 318 3.80 -10.03 -20.94
N VAL A 319 3.76 -10.31 -19.63
CA VAL A 319 4.16 -11.60 -19.07
C VAL A 319 3.17 -12.69 -19.47
N TRP A 320 1.86 -12.41 -19.35
CA TRP A 320 0.82 -13.33 -19.77
C TRP A 320 0.87 -13.62 -21.28
N GLU A 321 1.12 -12.59 -22.10
CA GLU A 321 1.30 -12.74 -23.54
C GLU A 321 2.54 -13.60 -23.87
N ALA A 322 3.68 -13.33 -23.22
CA ALA A 322 4.91 -14.08 -23.45
C ALA A 322 4.77 -15.57 -23.08
N LEU A 323 4.04 -15.86 -21.99
CA LEU A 323 3.71 -17.23 -21.56
C LEU A 323 2.64 -17.92 -22.42
N GLY A 324 1.96 -17.19 -23.31
CA GLY A 324 0.89 -17.74 -24.16
C GLY A 324 -0.43 -17.97 -23.42
N MET A 325 -0.73 -17.16 -22.40
CA MET A 325 -1.96 -17.30 -21.62
C MET A 325 -3.19 -16.77 -22.36
N MET A 326 -3.03 -15.75 -23.20
CA MET A 326 -4.13 -14.88 -23.65
C MET A 326 -5.04 -15.49 -24.72
N ASP A 327 -4.62 -16.57 -25.40
CA ASP A 327 -5.40 -17.17 -26.48
C ASP A 327 -6.56 -18.02 -25.94
N PRO A 328 -7.79 -17.87 -26.44
CA PRO A 328 -8.93 -18.68 -25.96
C PRO A 328 -8.80 -20.17 -26.31
N SER A 329 -7.96 -20.55 -27.29
CA SER A 329 -7.75 -21.95 -27.68
C SER A 329 -6.66 -22.61 -26.82
N LEU A 330 -7.04 -23.64 -26.06
CA LEU A 330 -6.10 -24.45 -25.28
C LEU A 330 -4.95 -25.00 -26.14
N GLU A 331 -5.24 -25.47 -27.35
CA GLU A 331 -4.23 -26.02 -28.24
C GLU A 331 -3.22 -24.97 -28.70
N VAL A 332 -3.68 -23.73 -28.94
CA VAL A 332 -2.79 -22.61 -29.25
C VAL A 332 -1.96 -22.24 -28.03
N ARG A 333 -2.55 -22.15 -26.83
CA ARG A 333 -1.80 -21.86 -25.61
C ARG A 333 -0.73 -22.92 -25.31
N LYS A 334 -1.05 -24.21 -25.47
CA LYS A 334 -0.08 -25.33 -25.37
C LYS A 334 1.08 -25.17 -26.33
N GLN A 335 0.80 -24.85 -27.59
CA GLN A 335 1.84 -24.64 -28.61
C GLN A 335 2.72 -23.44 -28.23
N GLN A 336 2.12 -22.30 -27.90
CA GLN A 336 2.82 -21.08 -27.52
C GLN A 336 3.67 -21.26 -26.25
N PHE A 337 3.17 -22.03 -25.29
CA PHE A 337 3.91 -22.35 -24.07
C PHE A 337 5.08 -23.30 -24.35
N ALA A 338 4.88 -24.34 -25.16
CA ALA A 338 5.93 -25.28 -25.56
C ALA A 338 7.08 -24.61 -26.33
N GLU A 339 6.83 -23.49 -27.03
CA GLU A 339 7.89 -22.70 -27.69
C GLU A 339 8.97 -22.22 -26.71
N LEU A 340 8.66 -22.01 -25.43
CA LEU A 340 9.66 -21.61 -24.43
C LEU A 340 10.77 -22.65 -24.26
N ALA A 341 10.45 -23.93 -24.40
CA ALA A 341 11.41 -25.04 -24.36
C ALA A 341 12.08 -25.32 -25.72
N SER A 342 11.60 -24.70 -26.81
CA SER A 342 12.11 -24.94 -28.16
C SER A 342 13.51 -24.33 -28.34
N ALA A 343 14.40 -25.09 -28.99
CA ALA A 343 15.72 -24.63 -29.43
C ALA A 343 15.69 -23.83 -30.75
N SER A 344 14.50 -23.44 -31.22
CA SER A 344 14.31 -22.63 -32.43
C SER A 344 14.58 -21.13 -32.19
N GLU A 345 14.76 -20.38 -33.27
CA GLU A 345 14.83 -18.90 -33.22
C GLU A 345 13.57 -18.29 -32.57
N GLN A 346 12.39 -18.88 -32.81
CA GLN A 346 11.14 -18.47 -32.20
C GLN A 346 11.15 -18.67 -30.68
N GLY A 347 11.67 -19.81 -30.22
CA GLY A 347 11.85 -20.09 -28.79
C GLY A 347 12.84 -19.13 -28.12
N VAL A 348 13.95 -18.81 -28.78
CA VAL A 348 14.90 -17.78 -28.31
C VAL A 348 14.21 -16.44 -28.17
N ALA A 349 13.49 -16.00 -29.20
CA ALA A 349 12.77 -14.73 -29.18
C ALA A 349 11.68 -14.70 -28.09
N ARG A 350 10.96 -15.80 -27.86
CA ARG A 350 9.94 -15.88 -26.81
C ARG A 350 10.53 -15.80 -25.40
N ARG A 351 11.64 -16.52 -25.13
CA ARG A 351 12.36 -16.41 -23.85
C ARG A 351 12.88 -14.99 -23.61
N ALA A 352 13.40 -14.32 -24.64
CA ALA A 352 13.83 -12.93 -24.54
C ALA A 352 12.66 -11.98 -24.23
N ARG A 353 11.49 -12.17 -24.88
CA ARG A 353 10.27 -11.41 -24.56
C ARG A 353 9.80 -11.66 -23.13
N LEU A 354 9.81 -12.91 -22.67
CA LEU A 354 9.43 -13.24 -21.29
C LEU A 354 10.35 -12.57 -20.27
N GLN A 355 11.67 -12.62 -20.50
CA GLN A 355 12.64 -11.97 -19.63
C GLN A 355 12.41 -10.45 -19.56
N ALA A 356 12.26 -9.80 -20.72
CA ALA A 356 11.98 -8.37 -20.80
C ALA A 356 10.64 -7.99 -20.14
N ALA A 357 9.60 -8.82 -20.31
CA ALA A 357 8.30 -8.62 -19.68
C ALA A 357 8.39 -8.70 -18.15
N VAL A 358 9.12 -9.70 -17.62
CA VAL A 358 9.35 -9.85 -16.18
C VAL A 358 10.15 -8.68 -15.63
N GLU A 359 11.21 -8.26 -16.32
CA GLU A 359 11.98 -7.06 -15.96
C GLU A 359 11.10 -5.80 -15.97
N GLY A 360 10.13 -5.71 -16.90
CA GLY A 360 9.14 -4.64 -16.96
C GLY A 360 8.23 -4.53 -15.72
N THR A 361 8.14 -5.58 -14.89
CA THR A 361 7.39 -5.54 -13.62
C THR A 361 8.17 -4.91 -12.45
N ALA A 362 9.43 -4.51 -12.66
CA ALA A 362 10.32 -3.97 -11.63
C ALA A 362 9.72 -2.79 -10.86
N HIS A 363 8.93 -1.93 -11.49
CA HIS A 363 8.24 -0.79 -10.85
C HIS A 363 7.25 -1.20 -9.77
N GLU A 364 6.74 -2.44 -9.79
CA GLU A 364 5.95 -2.97 -8.69
C GLU A 364 6.81 -3.27 -7.46
N PHE A 365 7.96 -3.92 -7.66
CA PHE A 365 8.73 -4.48 -6.57
C PHE A 365 9.91 -3.61 -6.11
N HIS A 366 10.29 -2.58 -6.86
CA HIS A 366 11.44 -1.71 -6.57
C HIS A 366 11.07 -0.23 -6.48
N GLY A 367 9.79 0.08 -6.31
CA GLY A 367 9.21 1.42 -6.30
C GLY A 367 9.60 2.31 -5.12
N LEU A 368 10.88 2.43 -4.79
CA LEU A 368 11.34 3.26 -3.66
C LEU A 368 11.00 4.74 -3.86
N GLY A 369 11.05 5.22 -5.11
CA GLY A 369 10.68 6.59 -5.44
C GLY A 369 9.21 6.87 -5.16
N ILE A 370 8.28 6.00 -5.58
CA ILE A 370 6.85 6.19 -5.28
C ILE A 370 6.55 6.11 -3.77
N GLU A 371 7.36 5.34 -3.02
CA GLU A 371 7.24 5.23 -1.57
C GLU A 371 7.73 6.50 -0.84
N MET A 372 8.80 7.15 -1.34
CA MET A 372 9.56 8.16 -0.58
C MET A 372 9.53 9.59 -1.16
N ASN A 373 9.30 9.78 -2.47
CA ASN A 373 9.38 11.07 -3.18
C ASN A 373 8.13 11.95 -2.99
N GLN A 374 7.52 11.94 -1.81
CA GLN A 374 6.38 12.81 -1.53
C GLN A 374 6.87 14.26 -1.56
N ARG A 375 6.20 15.08 -2.37
CA ARG A 375 6.49 16.50 -2.54
C ARG A 375 5.24 17.29 -2.17
N TYR A 376 5.30 17.96 -1.03
CA TYR A 376 4.26 18.85 -0.54
C TYR A 376 4.45 20.27 -1.07
N ASP A 377 3.32 20.88 -1.35
CA ASP A 377 3.16 22.27 -1.77
C ASP A 377 1.86 22.77 -1.10
N SER A 378 2.02 23.56 -0.04
CA SER A 378 0.93 23.99 0.83
C SER A 378 1.38 25.17 1.69
N ASP A 379 0.43 25.85 2.35
CA ASP A 379 0.74 26.91 3.32
C ASP A 379 1.44 26.40 4.60
N ALA A 380 1.52 25.09 4.81
CA ALA A 380 2.33 24.50 5.88
C ALA A 380 3.80 24.31 5.48
N VAL A 381 4.15 24.61 4.23
CA VAL A 381 5.51 24.60 3.70
C VAL A 381 5.91 26.04 3.38
N TYR A 382 7.09 26.46 3.84
CA TYR A 382 7.61 27.79 3.56
C TYR A 382 8.75 27.70 2.53
N PRO A 383 8.51 27.99 1.24
CA PRO A 383 9.53 27.87 0.18
C PRO A 383 10.20 29.19 -0.21
N LEU A 384 9.82 30.34 0.39
CA LEU A 384 10.19 31.67 -0.12
C LEU A 384 11.70 31.97 -0.07
N ASP A 385 12.43 31.30 0.82
CA ASP A 385 13.88 31.49 0.95
C ASP A 385 14.67 30.57 0.01
N GLU A 386 13.99 29.75 -0.80
CA GLU A 386 14.58 28.77 -1.69
C GLU A 386 14.48 29.19 -3.17
N GLY A 387 15.42 28.69 -3.98
CA GLY A 387 15.33 28.81 -5.44
C GLY A 387 14.23 27.93 -6.04
N ALA A 388 14.18 27.84 -7.37
CA ALA A 388 13.22 26.93 -8.02
C ALA A 388 13.45 25.47 -7.59
N ARG A 389 12.36 24.77 -7.25
CA ARG A 389 12.42 23.35 -6.87
C ARG A 389 13.03 22.51 -7.99
N PRO A 390 14.06 21.68 -7.71
CA PRO A 390 14.61 20.76 -8.70
C PRO A 390 13.55 19.79 -9.25
N PRO A 391 13.64 19.38 -10.52
CA PRO A 391 12.73 18.36 -11.07
C PRO A 391 12.88 17.04 -10.31
N LEU A 392 11.90 16.16 -10.45
CA LEU A 392 12.04 14.78 -9.99
C LEU A 392 13.14 14.06 -10.82
N PRO A 393 13.68 12.94 -10.32
CA PRO A 393 14.57 12.07 -11.09
C PRO A 393 13.90 11.58 -12.38
N GLU A 394 14.71 11.04 -13.31
CA GLU A 394 14.22 10.51 -14.59
C GLU A 394 13.12 9.46 -14.40
N ASP A 395 13.27 8.61 -13.38
CA ASP A 395 12.25 7.67 -12.97
C ASP A 395 11.83 7.92 -11.50
N PRO A 396 10.80 8.74 -11.27
CA PRO A 396 10.37 9.08 -9.91
C PRO A 396 9.70 7.92 -9.17
N VAL A 397 9.41 6.80 -9.83
CA VAL A 397 8.83 5.61 -9.20
C VAL A 397 9.94 4.74 -8.61
N LEU A 398 11.05 4.54 -9.32
CA LEU A 398 12.16 3.70 -8.86
C LEU A 398 13.23 4.48 -8.08
N GLN A 399 13.49 5.72 -8.46
CA GLN A 399 14.61 6.50 -7.94
C GLN A 399 14.13 7.43 -6.83
N HIS A 400 14.73 7.32 -5.65
CA HIS A 400 14.49 8.23 -4.54
C HIS A 400 15.34 9.49 -4.68
N ASP A 401 14.68 10.64 -4.61
CA ASP A 401 15.28 11.97 -4.58
C ASP A 401 15.57 12.37 -3.13
N ILE A 402 16.85 12.34 -2.75
CA ILE A 402 17.29 12.72 -1.41
C ILE A 402 17.56 14.23 -1.41
N THR A 403 16.67 14.99 -0.79
CA THR A 403 16.74 16.45 -0.79
C THR A 403 16.21 17.05 0.51
N THR A 404 16.75 18.21 0.89
CA THR A 404 16.26 19.04 2.01
C THR A 404 15.30 20.13 1.55
N TYR A 405 14.97 20.20 0.26
CA TYR A 405 14.08 21.23 -0.27
C TYR A 405 12.72 21.21 0.47
N PRO A 406 12.16 22.35 0.93
CA PRO A 406 10.92 22.42 1.68
C PRO A 406 9.76 21.64 1.06
N GLY A 407 8.99 20.95 1.92
CA GLY A 407 7.95 20.03 1.48
C GLY A 407 8.48 18.71 0.94
N SER A 408 9.76 18.38 1.15
CA SER A 408 10.29 17.03 0.94
C SER A 408 10.49 16.34 2.28
N ARG A 409 10.53 15.02 2.28
CA ARG A 409 10.91 14.25 3.47
C ARG A 409 12.37 14.54 3.83
N LEU A 410 12.65 14.72 5.13
CA LEU A 410 14.01 14.95 5.63
C LEU A 410 14.93 13.77 5.27
N PRO A 411 16.13 13.99 4.72
CA PRO A 411 17.09 12.92 4.49
C PRO A 411 17.49 12.17 5.77
N HIS A 412 17.52 10.84 5.70
CA HIS A 412 18.12 10.03 6.76
C HIS A 412 19.65 10.22 6.76
N ALA A 413 20.22 10.46 7.94
CA ALA A 413 21.65 10.43 8.17
C ALA A 413 21.95 9.81 9.55
N TRP A 414 23.02 9.02 9.63
CA TRP A 414 23.52 8.54 10.91
C TRP A 414 24.35 9.63 11.58
N LEU A 415 23.87 10.12 12.73
CA LEU A 415 24.58 11.11 13.53
C LEU A 415 25.21 10.43 14.74
N ASN A 416 26.45 10.79 15.06
CA ASN A 416 27.10 10.34 16.28
C ASN A 416 26.85 11.36 17.39
N THR A 417 26.50 10.89 18.59
CA THR A 417 26.46 11.77 19.78
C THR A 417 27.78 11.66 20.53
N ARG A 418 28.29 12.76 21.10
CA ARG A 418 29.62 12.83 21.74
C ARG A 418 29.81 11.88 22.94
N LEU A 419 28.74 11.30 23.45
CA LEU A 419 28.75 10.23 24.45
C LEU A 419 28.24 8.97 23.77
N GLN A 420 28.96 7.85 23.86
CA GLN A 420 28.50 6.55 23.35
C GLN A 420 27.16 6.18 23.99
N ARG A 421 26.08 6.54 23.30
CA ARG A 421 24.79 5.87 23.32
C ARG A 421 24.54 5.34 21.92
N THR A 422 23.73 4.30 21.84
CA THR A 422 23.27 3.66 20.60
C THR A 422 22.97 4.72 19.53
N PRO A 423 23.42 4.57 18.26
CA PRO A 423 23.17 5.55 17.21
C PRO A 423 21.69 5.93 17.12
N GLY A 424 21.38 7.24 17.13
CA GLY A 424 20.03 7.76 16.92
C GLY A 424 19.82 8.19 15.47
N SER A 425 18.66 7.85 14.90
CA SER A 425 18.22 8.31 13.57
C SER A 425 17.69 9.75 13.66
N THR A 426 17.78 10.52 12.57
CA THR A 426 17.28 11.92 12.46
C THR A 426 15.75 12.07 12.64
N PHE A 427 14.99 10.98 12.74
CA PHE A 427 13.52 10.97 12.79
C PHE A 427 12.90 10.86 14.19
N SER A 428 13.64 11.07 15.29
CA SER A 428 13.02 11.13 16.63
C SER A 428 12.49 12.54 16.93
N GLY A 429 11.21 12.79 16.63
CA GLY A 429 10.51 14.07 16.76
C GLY A 429 9.91 14.36 18.13
N HIS A 430 10.28 13.65 19.19
CA HIS A 430 9.75 13.97 20.52
C HIS A 430 10.32 15.28 21.08
N PRO A 431 9.47 16.26 21.45
CA PRO A 431 9.92 17.40 22.23
C PRO A 431 10.30 16.92 23.64
N SER A 432 11.54 17.17 24.04
CA SER A 432 11.95 17.04 25.44
C SER A 432 11.08 17.95 26.32
N PRO A 433 10.58 17.49 27.48
CA PRO A 433 9.71 18.29 28.36
C PRO A 433 10.40 19.49 29.03
N SER A 434 11.67 19.77 28.73
CA SER A 434 12.47 20.82 29.37
C SER A 434 12.85 22.02 28.49
N SER A 435 12.42 22.10 27.24
CA SER A 435 12.66 23.28 26.40
C SER A 435 11.49 23.54 25.46
N GLY A 436 10.84 24.69 25.61
CA GLY A 436 9.72 25.16 24.79
C GLY A 436 10.11 25.54 23.36
N THR A 437 10.92 24.72 22.70
CA THR A 437 11.33 24.89 21.30
C THR A 437 10.87 23.65 20.55
N ALA A 438 9.97 23.83 19.58
CA ALA A 438 9.65 22.78 18.62
C ALA A 438 10.91 22.47 17.81
N PHE A 439 11.55 21.33 18.07
CA PHE A 439 12.66 20.84 17.27
C PHE A 439 12.12 20.35 15.91
N PHE A 440 11.96 21.27 14.97
CA PHE A 440 12.33 20.97 13.60
C PHE A 440 13.86 20.92 13.58
N GLY A 441 14.45 19.94 12.89
CA GLY A 441 15.89 19.65 12.97
C GLY A 441 16.78 20.86 12.68
N GLU A 442 17.15 21.60 13.72
CA GLU A 442 18.34 22.43 13.73
C GLU A 442 19.52 21.56 14.13
N ALA A 443 20.39 21.28 13.15
CA ALA A 443 21.79 21.04 13.47
C ALA A 443 22.36 22.38 13.96
N ASP A 444 22.41 22.56 15.27
CA ASP A 444 22.99 23.71 15.94
C ASP A 444 24.49 23.82 15.58
N CYS A 445 24.79 24.56 14.51
CA CYS A 445 26.14 25.03 14.17
C CYS A 445 26.38 26.40 14.80
N GLY A 446 26.05 26.55 16.09
CA GLY A 446 26.45 27.69 16.90
C GLY A 446 27.81 27.45 17.58
N THR A 447 28.91 27.85 16.94
CA THR A 447 30.06 28.32 17.72
C THR A 447 30.82 29.41 16.96
N LYS A 448 30.51 30.67 17.32
CA LYS A 448 31.46 31.77 17.21
C LYS A 448 32.65 31.48 18.11
N ALA A 449 33.85 31.43 17.54
CA ALA A 449 35.10 31.82 18.17
C ALA A 449 36.00 32.34 17.04
N SER A 450 35.98 33.65 16.72
CA SER A 450 36.91 34.65 17.27
C SER A 450 38.33 34.10 17.43
N GLY A 451 39.24 34.62 16.60
CA GLY A 451 40.56 34.07 16.40
C GLY A 451 41.50 34.14 17.61
N TYR A 452 42.56 33.36 17.50
CA TYR A 452 43.90 33.63 18.02
C TYR A 452 44.89 32.86 17.13
N GLN A 453 45.71 33.64 16.42
CA GLN A 453 46.97 33.34 15.70
C GLN A 453 47.05 32.16 14.73
#